data_AF-A0A832HTG5-F1
#
_entry.id   AF-A0A832HTG5-F1
#
_cell.length_a   1.000
_cell.length_b   1.000
_cell.length_c   1.000
_cell.angle_alpha   90.00
_cell.angle_beta   90.00
_cell.angle_gamma   90.00
#
_symmetry.space_group_name_H-M   'P 1'
#
loop_
_entity.id
_entity.type
_entity.pdbx_description
1 polymer ?
#
loop_
_entity_poly.entity_id
_entity_poly.type
_entity_poly.pdbx_seq_one_letter_code
_entity_poly.pdbx_strand_id
1 'polypeptide(L)'
;MKFLSAVGLAAWVGAAGAIAQTAPVYVNSTNVSSGLPPQVDARAFVNQALWEVLDSSQPYSSLNTQFYTNRSSGNFRSLSGFNFFFYTNTPLSNYSGFASVFHNLGRVYGQFSISVQATNIINEGFLGTGVAGIISLTGDSVNLSRSRVRNGYYTERDVAVWAASGLSTWNASLNYSQGSNYINRFDLADIYWGAG
;
A
#
# COMPACT_ATOMS: atom_id res chain seq x y z
N MET A 1 -62.56 -46.43 -12.47
CA MET A 1 -61.63 -46.11 -13.58
C MET A 1 -60.93 -44.81 -13.27
N LYS A 2 -59.64 -44.72 -13.65
CA LYS A 2 -58.73 -43.57 -13.67
C LYS A 2 -57.92 -43.27 -12.40
N PHE A 3 -56.68 -43.78 -12.47
CA PHE A 3 -55.45 -43.32 -11.83
C PHE A 3 -55.25 -41.81 -11.93
N LEU A 4 -54.55 -41.23 -10.95
CA LEU A 4 -53.34 -40.42 -11.19
C LEU A 4 -52.61 -40.12 -9.87
N SER A 5 -51.49 -40.81 -9.72
CA SER A 5 -50.32 -40.50 -8.92
C SER A 5 -49.59 -39.26 -9.47
N ALA A 6 -48.91 -38.49 -8.62
CA ALA A 6 -47.49 -38.11 -8.76
C ALA A 6 -47.13 -36.90 -7.87
N VAL A 7 -46.25 -37.12 -6.89
CA VAL A 7 -44.84 -36.63 -6.87
C VAL A 7 -44.73 -35.10 -6.80
N GLY A 8 -44.66 -34.57 -5.58
CA GLY A 8 -44.10 -33.25 -5.31
C GLY A 8 -42.58 -33.36 -5.23
N LEU A 9 -41.90 -32.85 -6.26
CA LEU A 9 -40.45 -32.79 -6.39
C LEU A 9 -39.88 -31.74 -5.41
N ALA A 10 -39.10 -32.16 -4.41
CA ALA A 10 -38.37 -31.26 -3.53
C ALA A 10 -37.12 -30.74 -4.26
N ALA A 11 -37.14 -29.48 -4.69
CA ALA A 11 -35.98 -28.81 -5.24
C ALA A 11 -35.03 -28.37 -4.11
N TRP A 12 -34.00 -29.19 -3.87
CA TRP A 12 -32.80 -28.78 -3.12
C TRP A 12 -32.02 -27.78 -3.97
N VAL A 13 -32.16 -26.49 -3.69
CA VAL A 13 -31.23 -25.47 -4.19
C VAL A 13 -30.00 -25.50 -3.29
N GLY A 14 -29.02 -26.32 -3.68
CA GLY A 14 -27.68 -26.27 -3.12
C GLY A 14 -27.00 -24.96 -3.54
N ALA A 15 -27.01 -23.96 -2.66
CA ALA A 15 -26.13 -22.81 -2.79
C ALA A 15 -24.69 -23.27 -2.49
N ALA A 16 -23.99 -23.73 -3.53
CA ALA A 16 -22.55 -23.92 -3.45
C ALA A 16 -21.91 -22.54 -3.29
N GLY A 17 -21.44 -22.23 -2.08
CA GLY A 17 -20.64 -21.05 -1.82
C GLY A 17 -19.36 -21.13 -2.66
N ALA A 18 -19.25 -20.30 -3.69
CA ALA A 18 -18.00 -20.13 -4.40
C ALA A 18 -16.99 -19.53 -3.42
N ILE A 19 -16.00 -20.31 -3.03
CA ILE A 19 -14.83 -19.80 -2.30
C ILE A 19 -14.12 -18.88 -3.30
N ALA A 20 -14.10 -17.58 -3.03
CA ALA A 20 -13.46 -16.61 -3.90
C ALA A 20 -11.96 -16.98 -4.03
N GLN A 21 -11.54 -17.37 -5.22
CA GLN A 21 -10.16 -17.71 -5.51
C GLN A 21 -9.31 -16.43 -5.55
N THR A 22 -8.10 -16.48 -5.00
CA THR A 22 -7.10 -15.40 -5.11
C THR A 22 -6.93 -15.00 -6.57
N ALA A 23 -7.14 -13.71 -6.86
CA ALA A 23 -7.01 -13.20 -8.21
C ALA A 23 -5.53 -13.20 -8.65
N PRO A 24 -5.22 -13.39 -9.94
CA PRO A 24 -3.84 -13.31 -10.40
C PRO A 24 -3.26 -11.89 -10.23
N VAL A 25 -4.05 -10.86 -10.52
CA VAL A 25 -3.64 -9.45 -10.43
C VAL A 25 -4.84 -8.59 -10.03
N TYR A 26 -4.61 -7.65 -9.12
CA TYR A 26 -5.49 -6.52 -8.84
C TYR A 26 -4.86 -5.23 -9.35
N VAL A 27 -5.62 -4.45 -10.12
CA VAL A 27 -5.16 -3.17 -10.67
C VAL A 27 -6.05 -2.05 -10.15
N ASN A 28 -5.50 -1.17 -9.32
CA ASN A 28 -6.17 0.07 -8.96
C ASN A 28 -5.96 1.13 -10.03
N SER A 29 -6.95 1.31 -10.91
CA SER A 29 -6.93 2.27 -12.02
C SER A 29 -7.78 3.52 -11.77
N THR A 30 -8.55 3.54 -10.69
CA THR A 30 -9.45 4.63 -10.30
C THR A 30 -9.15 5.08 -8.88
N ASN A 31 -9.47 6.33 -8.53
CA ASN A 31 -9.25 6.79 -7.17
C ASN A 31 -10.16 6.04 -6.18
N VAL A 32 -9.55 5.49 -5.13
CA VAL A 32 -10.23 4.98 -3.95
C VAL A 32 -9.96 5.97 -2.83
N SER A 33 -10.96 6.81 -2.51
CA SER A 33 -10.79 7.97 -1.61
C SER A 33 -11.93 8.15 -0.61
N SER A 34 -12.83 7.17 -0.49
CA SER A 34 -13.98 7.27 0.41
C SER A 34 -14.18 5.95 1.14
N GLY A 35 -14.05 5.99 2.47
CA GLY A 35 -14.31 4.85 3.36
C GLY A 35 -13.18 3.83 3.44
N LEU A 36 -13.57 2.61 3.81
CA LEU A 36 -12.68 1.45 3.86
C LEU A 36 -12.43 0.94 2.44
N PRO A 37 -11.18 1.00 1.92
CA PRO A 37 -10.88 0.44 0.61
C PRO A 37 -11.14 -1.07 0.60
N PRO A 38 -11.44 -1.66 -0.57
CA PRO A 38 -11.73 -3.09 -0.65
C PRO A 38 -10.52 -3.92 -0.22
N GLN A 39 -10.78 -5.08 0.39
CA GLN A 39 -9.72 -6.04 0.68
C GLN A 39 -9.19 -6.58 -0.65
N VAL A 40 -7.90 -6.40 -0.89
CA VAL A 40 -7.23 -6.97 -2.06
C VAL A 40 -6.80 -8.40 -1.73
N ASP A 41 -7.37 -9.39 -2.41
CA ASP A 41 -6.89 -10.78 -2.43
C ASP A 41 -6.40 -11.12 -3.84
N ALA A 42 -5.12 -10.85 -4.07
CA ALA A 42 -4.52 -11.04 -5.37
C ALA A 42 -3.02 -11.33 -5.25
N ARG A 43 -2.48 -12.13 -6.18
CA ARG A 43 -1.06 -12.46 -6.23
C ARG A 43 -0.18 -11.24 -6.54
N ALA A 44 -0.68 -10.32 -7.35
CA ALA A 44 -0.02 -9.05 -7.64
C ALA A 44 -0.98 -7.87 -7.41
N PHE A 45 -0.48 -6.79 -6.82
CA PHE A 45 -1.20 -5.53 -6.66
C PHE A 45 -0.45 -4.42 -7.41
N VAL A 46 -1.07 -3.93 -8.48
CA VAL A 46 -0.61 -2.76 -9.23
C VAL A 46 -1.45 -1.54 -8.87
N ASN A 47 -0.85 -0.54 -8.25
CA ASN A 47 -1.49 0.75 -8.00
C ASN A 47 -1.11 1.77 -9.08
N GLN A 48 -2.12 2.37 -9.72
CA GLN A 48 -1.96 3.38 -10.78
C GLN A 48 -2.70 4.68 -10.49
N ALA A 49 -3.45 4.74 -9.38
CA ALA A 49 -4.29 5.87 -8.98
C ALA A 49 -4.16 6.12 -7.46
N LEU A 50 -5.02 6.98 -6.91
CA LEU A 50 -5.11 7.16 -5.46
C LEU A 50 -5.67 5.90 -4.79
N TRP A 51 -5.00 5.46 -3.74
CA TRP A 51 -5.45 4.42 -2.81
C TRP A 51 -5.38 4.97 -1.39
N GLU A 52 -6.53 5.40 -0.88
CA GLU A 52 -6.63 6.06 0.41
C GLU A 52 -7.28 5.15 1.46
N VAL A 53 -6.66 5.05 2.63
CA VAL A 53 -7.13 4.31 3.79
C VAL A 53 -7.22 5.29 4.97
N LEU A 54 -8.34 5.98 5.12
CA LEU A 54 -8.51 6.97 6.21
C LEU A 54 -9.15 6.35 7.46
N ASP A 55 -10.07 5.40 7.30
CA ASP A 55 -10.94 4.93 8.38
C ASP A 55 -10.49 3.61 9.01
N SER A 56 -9.18 3.38 9.13
CA SER A 56 -8.62 2.17 9.75
C SER A 56 -7.97 2.48 11.11
N SER A 57 -8.03 1.52 12.04
CA SER A 57 -7.23 1.54 13.26
C SER A 57 -5.90 0.80 13.13
N GLN A 58 -5.74 0.03 12.05
CA GLN A 58 -4.59 -0.83 11.76
C GLN A 58 -4.00 -0.46 10.39
N PRO A 59 -2.68 -0.61 10.17
CA PRO A 59 -2.10 -0.45 8.84
C PRO A 59 -2.78 -1.37 7.82
N TYR A 60 -3.04 -0.87 6.61
CA TYR A 60 -3.68 -1.66 5.56
C TYR A 60 -2.74 -2.75 5.05
N SER A 61 -3.24 -3.97 4.88
CA SER A 61 -2.54 -5.09 4.25
C SER A 61 -3.44 -5.78 3.22
N SER A 62 -2.83 -6.34 2.18
CA SER A 62 -3.50 -7.21 1.21
C SER A 62 -3.29 -8.69 1.55
N LEU A 63 -4.12 -9.54 0.96
CA LEU A 63 -4.05 -11.00 1.06
C LEU A 63 -3.42 -11.60 -0.20
N ASN A 64 -2.64 -12.64 0.02
CA ASN A 64 -1.95 -13.47 -0.97
C ASN A 64 -1.06 -12.69 -1.95
N THR A 65 -0.67 -11.45 -1.63
CA THR A 65 0.09 -10.59 -2.54
C THR A 65 1.59 -10.79 -2.40
N GLN A 66 2.20 -11.26 -3.49
CA GLN A 66 3.65 -11.49 -3.61
C GLN A 66 4.35 -10.35 -4.35
N PHE A 67 3.62 -9.60 -5.18
CA PHE A 67 4.19 -8.57 -6.04
C PHE A 67 3.44 -7.25 -5.85
N TYR A 68 4.12 -6.26 -5.30
CA TYR A 68 3.59 -4.90 -5.18
C TYR A 68 4.24 -4.02 -6.23
N THR A 69 3.42 -3.31 -7.00
CA THR A 69 3.90 -2.31 -7.96
C THR A 69 3.10 -1.03 -7.79
N ASN A 70 3.74 0.03 -7.31
CA ASN A 70 3.16 1.36 -7.31
C ASN A 70 3.75 2.14 -8.50
N ARG A 71 2.93 2.39 -9.52
CA ARG A 71 3.36 3.14 -10.72
C ARG A 71 3.63 4.60 -10.36
N SER A 72 4.29 5.34 -11.25
CA SER A 72 4.59 6.77 -11.03
C SER A 72 3.34 7.64 -10.81
N SER A 73 2.19 7.24 -11.35
CA SER A 73 0.88 7.87 -11.11
C SER A 73 0.17 7.38 -9.83
N GLY A 74 0.64 6.28 -9.24
CA GLY A 74 0.05 5.67 -8.05
C GLY A 74 0.38 6.43 -6.77
N ASN A 75 -0.63 6.59 -5.92
CA ASN A 75 -0.51 7.28 -4.64
C ASN A 75 -1.20 6.47 -3.54
N PHE A 76 -0.41 5.82 -2.67
CA PHE A 76 -0.90 5.20 -1.45
C PHE A 76 -0.91 6.23 -0.32
N ARG A 77 -2.06 6.43 0.33
CA ARG A 77 -2.21 7.32 1.49
C ARG A 77 -2.98 6.63 2.60
N SER A 78 -2.46 6.67 3.82
CA SER A 78 -3.11 6.03 4.97
C SER A 78 -2.88 6.80 6.26
N LEU A 79 -3.91 6.90 7.10
CA LEU A 79 -3.79 7.45 8.46
C LEU A 79 -3.20 6.45 9.45
N SER A 80 -3.30 5.14 9.22
CA SER A 80 -2.69 4.12 10.10
C SER A 80 -1.34 3.64 9.58
N GLY A 81 -1.17 3.70 8.25
CA GLY A 81 -0.02 3.13 7.55
C GLY A 81 -0.34 2.00 6.59
N PHE A 82 0.72 1.35 6.12
CA PHE A 82 0.66 0.21 5.20
C PHE A 82 1.62 -0.90 5.62
N ASN A 83 1.17 -2.15 5.45
CA ASN A 83 1.98 -3.36 5.57
C ASN A 83 2.04 -4.05 4.21
N PHE A 84 3.19 -3.99 3.55
CA PHE A 84 3.47 -4.66 2.29
C PHE A 84 4.19 -5.97 2.54
N PHE A 85 3.44 -6.99 2.95
CA PHE A 85 3.94 -8.34 3.28
C PHE A 85 3.18 -9.40 2.48
N PHE A 86 3.70 -10.61 2.44
CA PHE A 86 2.93 -11.75 1.95
C PHE A 86 2.14 -12.38 3.10
N TYR A 87 0.82 -12.19 3.08
CA TYR A 87 -0.11 -12.85 3.99
C TYR A 87 -0.90 -13.93 3.26
N THR A 88 -0.92 -15.17 3.74
CA THR A 88 -1.85 -16.18 3.24
C THR A 88 -3.11 -16.24 4.08
N ASN A 89 -4.26 -16.46 3.44
CA ASN A 89 -5.53 -16.76 4.15
C ASN A 89 -5.83 -18.26 4.15
N THR A 90 -4.78 -19.09 4.20
CA THR A 90 -4.94 -20.55 4.18
C THR A 90 -5.37 -21.06 5.55
N PRO A 91 -6.38 -21.96 5.64
CA PRO A 91 -6.95 -22.44 6.91
C PRO A 91 -5.96 -23.08 7.90
N LEU A 92 -4.75 -23.43 7.44
CA LEU A 92 -3.76 -24.19 8.21
C LEU A 92 -2.67 -23.32 8.84
N SER A 93 -2.55 -22.04 8.46
CA SER A 93 -1.75 -21.02 9.16
C SER A 93 -1.92 -19.67 8.48
N ASN A 94 -2.11 -18.62 9.27
CA ASN A 94 -1.88 -17.24 8.82
C ASN A 94 -0.37 -17.07 8.68
N TYR A 95 0.19 -17.49 7.55
CA TYR A 95 1.60 -17.27 7.27
C TYR A 95 1.79 -15.81 6.89
N SER A 96 2.62 -15.11 7.67
CA SER A 96 3.19 -13.80 7.32
C SER A 96 4.62 -14.03 6.88
N GLY A 97 4.96 -13.59 5.68
CA GLY A 97 6.32 -13.68 5.17
C GLY A 97 6.68 -12.58 4.20
N PHE A 98 7.81 -12.76 3.55
CA PHE A 98 8.34 -11.80 2.59
C PHE A 98 7.52 -11.89 1.29
N ALA A 99 7.06 -10.74 0.81
CA ALA A 99 6.66 -10.61 -0.58
C ALA A 99 7.88 -10.88 -1.48
N SER A 100 7.66 -11.28 -2.73
CA SER A 100 8.77 -11.49 -3.65
C SER A 100 9.38 -10.17 -4.11
N VAL A 101 8.54 -9.18 -4.44
CA VAL A 101 8.97 -7.87 -4.93
C VAL A 101 8.07 -6.76 -4.40
N PHE A 102 8.69 -5.68 -3.92
CA PHE A 102 8.07 -4.38 -3.74
C PHE A 102 8.76 -3.39 -4.69
N HIS A 103 8.01 -2.85 -5.64
CA HIS A 103 8.51 -1.85 -6.58
C HIS A 103 7.67 -0.57 -6.50
N ASN A 104 8.27 0.51 -6.00
CA ASN A 104 7.61 1.80 -5.88
C ASN A 104 8.29 2.84 -6.77
N LEU A 105 7.55 3.32 -7.76
CA LEU A 105 7.85 4.46 -8.63
C LEU A 105 7.00 5.70 -8.25
N GLY A 106 5.92 5.47 -7.52
CA GLY A 106 4.93 6.49 -7.15
C GLY A 106 5.16 7.03 -5.74
N ARG A 107 4.06 7.28 -5.04
CA ARG A 107 4.06 7.80 -3.67
C ARG A 107 3.43 6.81 -2.72
N VAL A 108 4.06 6.62 -1.57
CA VAL A 108 3.48 5.93 -0.42
C VAL A 108 3.63 6.82 0.80
N TYR A 109 2.50 7.16 1.40
CA TYR A 109 2.43 7.95 2.61
C TYR A 109 1.60 7.24 3.67
N GLY A 110 2.21 6.95 4.80
CA GLY A 110 1.54 6.38 5.97
C GLY A 110 1.79 7.26 7.19
N GLN A 111 0.75 7.79 7.82
CA GLN A 111 0.93 8.72 8.95
C GLN A 111 1.76 8.09 10.10
N PHE A 112 1.48 6.84 10.47
CA PHE A 112 2.16 6.17 11.59
C PHE A 112 3.13 5.06 11.19
N SER A 113 2.91 4.36 10.07
CA SER A 113 3.82 3.29 9.68
C SER A 113 3.83 3.02 8.19
N ILE A 114 5.00 2.67 7.66
CA ILE A 114 5.15 1.97 6.40
C ILE A 114 6.09 0.81 6.68
N SER A 115 5.57 -0.41 6.59
CA SER A 115 6.37 -1.62 6.75
C SER A 115 6.39 -2.38 5.44
N VAL A 116 7.59 -2.66 4.92
CA VAL A 116 7.81 -3.44 3.70
C VAL A 116 8.67 -4.65 4.07
N GLN A 117 8.15 -5.85 3.86
CA GLN A 117 8.90 -7.10 3.95
C GLN A 117 8.85 -7.79 2.60
N ALA A 118 9.95 -7.70 1.84
CA ALA A 118 10.04 -8.32 0.53
C ALA A 118 11.46 -8.76 0.21
N THR A 119 11.63 -9.87 -0.53
CA THR A 119 12.96 -10.34 -0.98
C THR A 119 13.69 -9.23 -1.75
N ASN A 120 12.98 -8.54 -2.65
CA ASN A 120 13.51 -7.42 -3.41
C ASN A 120 12.67 -6.15 -3.20
N ILE A 121 13.29 -5.11 -2.66
CA ILE A 121 12.69 -3.78 -2.47
C ILE A 121 13.38 -2.83 -3.45
N ILE A 122 12.62 -2.29 -4.40
CA ILE A 122 13.07 -1.29 -5.36
C ILE A 122 12.23 -0.04 -5.13
N ASN A 123 12.83 1.00 -4.58
CA ASN A 123 12.14 2.25 -4.34
C ASN A 123 12.83 3.40 -5.07
N GLU A 124 12.26 3.80 -6.19
CA GLU A 124 12.67 5.00 -6.95
C GLU A 124 11.70 6.17 -6.70
N GLY A 125 10.54 5.87 -6.12
CA GLY A 125 9.51 6.83 -5.75
C GLY A 125 9.70 7.42 -4.35
N PHE A 126 8.61 7.93 -3.81
CA PHE A 126 8.55 8.53 -2.48
C PHE A 126 7.98 7.57 -1.44
N LEU A 127 8.66 7.47 -0.29
CA LEU A 127 8.17 6.83 0.93
C LEU A 127 8.20 7.86 2.06
N GLY A 128 7.05 8.15 2.65
CA GLY A 128 6.96 9.15 3.70
C GLY A 128 6.06 8.75 4.85
N THR A 129 6.47 9.15 6.06
CA THR A 129 5.64 8.99 7.26
C THR A 129 5.45 10.29 8.00
N GLY A 130 4.41 10.39 8.82
CA GLY A 130 4.20 11.54 9.72
C GLY A 130 5.28 11.66 10.78
N VAL A 131 5.22 12.71 11.61
CA VAL A 131 6.27 13.07 12.60
C VAL A 131 6.69 11.96 13.57
N ALA A 132 5.76 11.08 13.92
CA ALA A 132 5.98 9.98 14.84
C ALA A 132 5.94 8.62 14.13
N GLY A 133 5.94 8.63 12.80
CA GLY A 133 5.80 7.42 12.03
C GLY A 133 7.13 6.69 11.84
N ILE A 134 7.04 5.42 11.45
CA ILE A 134 8.20 4.56 11.23
C ILE A 134 8.15 4.01 9.80
N ILE A 135 9.27 4.11 9.08
CA ILE A 135 9.49 3.41 7.81
C ILE A 135 10.42 2.22 8.11
N SER A 136 9.93 1.00 7.90
CA SER A 136 10.69 -0.24 8.06
C SER A 136 10.76 -0.98 6.74
N LEU A 137 11.98 -1.20 6.24
CA LEU A 137 12.25 -1.91 4.98
C LEU A 137 13.13 -3.13 5.30
N THR A 138 12.59 -4.33 5.15
CA THR A 138 13.31 -5.59 5.41
C THR A 138 13.29 -6.45 4.15
N GLY A 139 14.47 -6.81 3.65
CA GLY A 139 14.62 -7.60 2.44
C GLY A 139 16.05 -8.07 2.22
N ASP A 140 16.23 -9.03 1.31
CA ASP A 140 17.57 -9.50 0.91
C ASP A 140 18.27 -8.48 0.00
N SER A 141 17.49 -7.77 -0.83
CA SER A 141 17.97 -6.67 -1.67
C SER A 141 17.09 -5.44 -1.47
N VAL A 142 17.70 -4.34 -1.00
CA VAL A 142 17.02 -3.06 -0.79
C VAL A 142 17.70 -1.96 -1.59
N ASN A 143 17.13 -1.65 -2.75
CA ASN A 143 17.61 -0.59 -3.63
C ASN A 143 16.78 0.70 -3.42
N LEU A 144 17.41 1.69 -2.79
CA LEU A 144 16.86 3.04 -2.58
C LEU A 144 17.53 4.08 -3.47
N SER A 145 18.19 3.68 -4.54
CA SER A 145 18.81 4.63 -5.47
C SER A 145 17.72 5.53 -6.08
N ARG A 146 17.98 6.85 -6.08
CA ARG A 146 17.03 7.87 -6.57
C ARG A 146 15.70 7.94 -5.80
N SER A 147 15.60 7.21 -4.69
CA SER A 147 14.51 7.26 -3.74
C SER A 147 14.37 8.61 -3.05
N ARG A 148 13.18 8.88 -2.54
CA ARG A 148 12.95 9.88 -1.50
C ARG A 148 12.30 9.19 -0.30
N VAL A 149 13.10 8.84 0.70
CA VAL A 149 12.62 8.31 1.99
C VAL A 149 12.67 9.42 3.01
N ARG A 150 11.56 9.72 3.69
CA ARG A 150 11.55 10.78 4.70
C ARG A 150 10.51 10.55 5.79
N ASN A 151 10.98 10.60 7.03
CA ASN A 151 10.16 10.73 8.21
C ASN A 151 9.97 12.21 8.58
N GLY A 152 8.80 12.63 9.07
CA GLY A 152 8.61 13.98 9.61
C GLY A 152 7.34 14.72 9.16
N TYR A 153 7.23 15.99 9.56
CA TYR A 153 6.05 16.83 9.28
C TYR A 153 5.82 16.97 7.77
N TYR A 154 4.67 16.47 7.32
CA TYR A 154 4.05 16.88 6.06
C TYR A 154 2.84 17.69 6.46
N THR A 155 2.86 18.99 6.19
CA THR A 155 1.58 19.67 6.08
C THR A 155 0.88 19.07 4.87
N GLU A 156 -0.45 18.95 4.87
CA GLU A 156 -1.18 18.46 3.68
C GLU A 156 -0.84 19.29 2.41
N ARG A 157 -0.29 20.50 2.60
CA ARG A 157 0.36 21.34 1.58
C ARG A 157 1.63 20.74 0.97
N ASP A 158 2.44 19.96 1.67
CA ASP A 158 3.59 19.28 1.07
C ASP A 158 3.13 18.16 0.13
N VAL A 159 2.09 17.41 0.49
CA VAL A 159 1.49 16.40 -0.39
C VAL A 159 0.79 17.06 -1.60
N ALA A 160 0.15 18.22 -1.39
CA ALA A 160 -0.52 19.00 -2.44
C ALA A 160 0.44 19.79 -3.36
N VAL A 161 1.52 20.37 -2.85
CA VAL A 161 2.55 21.09 -3.64
C VAL A 161 3.35 20.11 -4.49
N TRP A 162 3.55 18.87 -4.02
CA TRP A 162 4.11 17.81 -4.87
C TRP A 162 3.10 17.25 -5.88
N ALA A 163 1.80 17.23 -5.59
CA ALA A 163 0.75 16.84 -6.55
C ALA A 163 0.48 17.91 -7.62
N ALA A 164 0.82 19.17 -7.35
CA ALA A 164 0.56 20.32 -8.21
C ALA A 164 1.83 20.81 -8.95
N SER A 165 2.54 19.91 -9.66
CA SER A 165 3.39 20.35 -10.78
C SER A 165 2.50 20.84 -11.93
N GLY A 166 1.90 22.01 -11.70
CA GLY A 166 0.92 22.66 -12.56
C GLY A 166 0.06 23.65 -11.77
N LEU A 167 0.53 24.92 -11.69
CA LEU A 167 -0.19 26.13 -11.27
C LEU A 167 -0.29 26.53 -9.76
N SER A 168 0.58 27.50 -9.44
CA SER A 168 0.29 28.82 -8.84
C SER A 168 -0.11 29.00 -7.35
N THR A 169 0.83 29.67 -6.64
CA THR A 169 0.68 30.69 -5.56
C THR A 169 0.13 30.28 -4.19
N TRP A 170 0.96 30.34 -3.14
CA TRP A 170 1.20 31.59 -2.38
C TRP A 170 2.26 31.39 -1.27
N ASN A 171 3.33 32.17 -1.42
CA ASN A 171 4.38 32.60 -0.48
C ASN A 171 4.40 32.00 0.95
N ALA A 172 5.32 31.08 1.19
CA ALA A 172 5.95 30.91 2.49
C ALA A 172 7.43 30.65 2.24
N SER A 173 8.25 31.62 2.62
CA SER A 173 9.71 31.57 2.62
C SER A 173 10.20 30.45 3.55
N LEU A 174 10.34 29.25 3.02
CA LEU A 174 11.20 28.23 3.60
C LEU A 174 12.32 28.03 2.59
N ASN A 175 13.55 28.32 3.03
CA ASN A 175 14.78 28.20 2.26
C ASN A 175 14.92 26.78 1.70
N TYR A 176 14.34 26.56 0.52
CA TYR A 176 14.50 25.36 -0.27
C TYR A 176 15.90 25.44 -0.87
N SER A 177 16.88 24.91 -0.14
CA SER A 177 18.19 24.61 -0.73
C SER A 177 17.97 23.55 -1.80
N GLN A 178 17.87 24.00 -3.06
CA GLN A 178 17.67 23.19 -4.26
C GLN A 178 18.91 22.35 -4.60
N GLY A 179 19.37 21.52 -3.67
CA GLY A 179 20.59 20.74 -3.91
C GLY A 179 20.83 19.55 -3.01
N SER A 180 20.00 19.29 -1.99
CA SER A 180 20.19 18.13 -1.11
C SER A 180 18.92 17.30 -0.99
N ASN A 181 19.00 16.01 -1.34
CA ASN A 181 17.94 15.03 -1.10
C ASN A 181 17.83 14.62 0.38
N TYR A 182 18.59 15.27 1.26
CA TYR A 182 18.61 15.00 2.69
C TYR A 182 18.71 16.31 3.47
N ILE A 183 17.70 16.61 4.28
CA ILE A 183 17.70 17.70 5.25
C ILE A 183 17.38 17.07 6.60
N ASN A 184 18.41 16.83 7.40
CA ASN A 184 18.21 16.43 8.79
C ASN A 184 17.74 17.66 9.58
N ARG A 185 16.64 17.52 10.31
CA ARG A 185 16.15 18.55 11.22
C ARG A 185 16.78 18.30 12.58
N PHE A 186 17.10 19.38 13.32
CA PHE A 186 17.86 19.32 14.59
C PHE A 186 17.25 18.45 15.71
N ASP A 187 16.06 17.88 15.51
CA ASP A 187 15.27 17.07 16.43
C ASP A 187 15.10 15.59 15.99
N LEU A 188 15.65 15.18 14.85
CA LEU A 188 15.52 13.80 14.32
C LEU A 188 16.87 13.04 14.37
N ALA A 189 16.89 11.94 15.11
CA ALA A 189 17.99 10.98 15.10
C ALA A 189 17.77 9.96 13.98
N ASP A 190 18.38 10.18 12.82
CA ASP A 190 18.41 9.19 11.75
C ASP A 190 19.46 8.13 12.08
N ILE A 191 18.98 6.95 12.44
CA ILE A 191 19.81 5.79 12.73
C ILE A 191 19.86 4.92 11.47
N TYR A 192 20.91 5.09 10.66
CA TYR A 192 21.21 4.22 9.53
C TYR A 192 22.15 3.09 9.97
N TRP A 193 21.68 1.83 9.95
CA TRP A 193 22.53 0.64 10.00
C TRP A 193 22.24 -0.21 8.77
N GLY A 194 23.16 -0.21 7.82
CA GLY A 194 23.15 -1.11 6.66
C GLY A 194 24.56 -1.17 6.09
N ALA A 195 25.23 -2.30 6.26
CA ALA A 195 26.41 -2.62 5.47
C ALA A 195 25.96 -2.88 4.03
N GLY A 196 26.68 -2.27 3.08
CA GLY A 196 26.37 -2.32 1.64
C GLY A 196 26.54 -3.68 1.01
#